data_AF-A0A951P5K4-F1
#
_entry.id   AF-A0A951P5K4-F1
#
_cell.length_a   1.000
_cell.length_b   1.000
_cell.length_c   1.000
_cell.angle_alpha   90.00
_cell.angle_beta   90.00
_cell.angle_gamma   90.00
#
_symmetry.space_group_name_H-M   'P 1'
#
loop_
_entity.id
_entity.type
_entity.pdbx_description
1 polymer ?
#
loop_
_entity_poly.entity_id
_entity_poly.type
_entity_poly.pdbx_seq_one_letter_code
_entity_poly.pdbx_strand_id
1 'polypeptide(L)'
;MMWDAIALHTSVGIASRKQPEVALVQVGASMDVGGFRLQDLPREIVEQVLEAYPRLNCGQALLELIVSQIKRKPQAIAFTWMSEIGRCHIHGFTCPTIADLIQNNTLDE
;
A
#
# COMPACT_ATOMS: atom_id res chain seq x y z
N MET A 1 -18.15 4.53 6.50
CA MET A 1 -18.53 3.29 5.76
C MET A 1 -17.67 3.11 4.50
N MET A 2 -17.91 3.79 3.37
CA MET A 2 -17.06 3.63 2.16
C MET A 2 -15.76 4.44 2.22
N TRP A 3 -15.84 5.68 2.68
CA TRP A 3 -14.66 6.55 2.81
C TRP A 3 -13.59 5.94 3.73
N ASP A 4 -14.00 5.38 4.87
CA ASP A 4 -13.09 4.71 5.80
C ASP A 4 -12.42 3.49 5.19
N ALA A 5 -13.15 2.71 4.39
CA ALA A 5 -12.59 1.56 3.69
C ALA A 5 -11.48 2.00 2.73
N ILE A 6 -11.71 3.05 1.93
CA ILE A 6 -10.70 3.60 1.02
C ILE A 6 -9.53 4.21 1.79
N ALA A 7 -9.78 5.01 2.82
CA ALA A 7 -8.72 5.71 3.55
C ALA A 7 -7.82 4.73 4.34
N LEU A 8 -8.39 3.65 4.87
CA LEU A 8 -7.71 2.74 5.79
C LEU A 8 -7.26 1.42 5.15
N HIS A 9 -7.51 1.18 3.85
CA HIS A 9 -7.18 -0.10 3.21
C HIS A 9 -5.69 -0.46 3.21
N THR A 10 -4.78 0.50 3.43
CA THR A 10 -3.34 0.26 3.60
C THR A 10 -2.88 0.39 5.05
N SER A 11 -3.79 0.62 6.00
CA SER A 11 -3.47 0.88 7.41
C SER A 11 -3.52 -0.41 8.24
N VAL A 12 -2.45 -1.19 8.17
CA VAL A 12 -2.28 -2.43 8.94
C VAL A 12 -2.46 -2.15 10.45
N GLY A 13 -3.21 -3.00 11.13
CA GLY A 13 -3.47 -2.88 12.57
C GLY A 13 -4.56 -1.87 12.96
N ILE A 14 -5.05 -1.05 12.01
CA ILE A 14 -6.15 -0.11 12.24
C ILE A 14 -7.45 -0.64 11.62
N ALA A 15 -7.42 -1.07 10.35
CA ALA A 15 -8.62 -1.47 9.62
C ALA A 15 -9.39 -2.62 10.29
N SER A 16 -8.68 -3.58 10.90
CA SER A 16 -9.27 -4.72 11.62
C SER A 16 -10.05 -4.34 12.89
N ARG A 17 -9.87 -3.12 13.40
CA ARG A 17 -10.58 -2.58 14.57
C ARG A 17 -11.80 -1.72 14.16
N LYS A 18 -12.14 -1.69 12.88
CA LYS A 18 -13.26 -0.92 12.31
C LYS A 18 -14.37 -1.87 11.86
N GLN A 19 -15.32 -1.32 11.10
CA GLN A 19 -16.44 -2.07 10.54
C GLN A 19 -15.94 -3.21 9.63
N PRO A 20 -16.68 -4.33 9.51
CA PRO A 20 -16.26 -5.48 8.70
C PRO A 20 -15.88 -5.13 7.27
N GLU A 21 -16.57 -4.19 6.63
CA GLU A 21 -16.30 -3.74 5.26
C GLU A 21 -14.91 -3.09 5.15
N VAL A 22 -14.53 -2.27 6.14
CA VAL A 22 -13.21 -1.63 6.18
C VAL A 22 -12.12 -2.68 6.37
N ALA A 23 -12.34 -3.65 7.26
CA ALA A 23 -11.40 -4.74 7.51
C ALA A 23 -11.24 -5.64 6.28
N LEU A 24 -12.33 -6.03 5.63
CA LEU A 24 -12.32 -6.92 4.46
C LEU A 24 -11.66 -6.26 3.25
N VAL A 25 -11.87 -4.95 3.02
CA VAL A 25 -11.18 -4.23 1.95
C VAL A 25 -9.67 -4.21 2.18
N GLN A 26 -9.20 -3.95 3.41
CA GLN A 26 -7.78 -4.01 3.73
C GLN A 26 -7.21 -5.42 3.52
N VAL A 27 -7.91 -6.46 3.99
CA VAL A 27 -7.50 -7.87 3.85
C VAL A 27 -7.40 -8.26 2.37
N GLY A 28 -8.44 -7.99 1.57
CA GLY A 28 -8.47 -8.31 0.15
C GLY A 28 -7.39 -7.58 -0.64
N ALA A 29 -7.20 -6.27 -0.39
CA ALA A 29 -6.13 -5.50 -1.04
C ALA A 29 -4.74 -6.04 -0.69
N SER A 30 -4.53 -6.44 0.57
CA SER A 30 -3.24 -6.99 1.02
C SER A 30 -2.99 -8.38 0.42
N MET A 31 -4.02 -9.23 0.34
CA MET A 31 -3.95 -10.53 -0.35
C MET A 31 -3.58 -10.35 -1.82
N ASP A 32 -4.25 -9.46 -2.53
CA ASP A 32 -4.07 -9.32 -3.98
C ASP A 32 -2.72 -8.69 -4.38
N VAL A 33 -2.27 -7.69 -3.61
CA VAL A 33 -1.04 -6.94 -3.93
C VAL A 33 0.21 -7.62 -3.35
N GLY A 34 0.14 -8.06 -2.10
CA GLY A 34 1.29 -8.58 -1.36
C GLY A 34 1.28 -10.09 -1.14
N GLY A 35 0.23 -10.79 -1.55
CA GLY A 35 0.07 -12.23 -1.30
C GLY A 35 -0.19 -12.59 0.16
N PHE A 36 -0.46 -11.60 1.02
CA PHE A 36 -0.60 -11.82 2.45
C PHE A 36 -1.81 -12.69 2.75
N ARG A 37 -1.65 -13.73 3.57
CA ARG A 37 -2.75 -14.61 4.01
C ARG A 37 -3.48 -15.37 2.89
N LEU A 38 -2.90 -15.45 1.68
CA LEU A 38 -3.48 -16.26 0.60
C LEU A 38 -3.66 -17.73 1.00
N GLN A 39 -2.77 -18.24 1.87
CA GLN A 39 -2.85 -19.60 2.40
C GLN A 39 -4.06 -19.85 3.32
N ASP A 40 -4.73 -18.79 3.78
CA ASP A 40 -5.93 -18.91 4.61
C ASP A 40 -7.18 -19.22 3.75
N LEU A 41 -7.08 -19.09 2.41
CA LEU A 41 -8.16 -19.39 1.47
C LEU A 41 -8.00 -20.80 0.88
N PRO A 42 -9.11 -21.52 0.60
CA PRO A 42 -9.06 -22.72 -0.21
C PRO A 42 -8.46 -22.42 -1.58
N ARG A 43 -7.56 -23.28 -2.06
CA ARG A 43 -6.86 -23.08 -3.33
C ARG A 43 -7.85 -22.96 -4.49
N GLU A 44 -8.91 -23.74 -4.46
CA GLU A 44 -9.94 -23.82 -5.49
C GLU A 44 -10.66 -22.48 -5.67
N ILE A 45 -10.85 -21.72 -4.57
CA ILE A 45 -11.45 -20.38 -4.64
C ILE A 45 -10.51 -19.39 -5.30
N VAL A 46 -9.21 -19.45 -4.98
CA VAL A 46 -8.20 -18.59 -5.60
C VAL A 46 -8.11 -18.89 -7.10
N GLU A 47 -8.08 -20.16 -7.48
CA GLU A 47 -8.04 -20.59 -8.88
C GLU A 47 -9.28 -20.11 -9.67
N GLN A 48 -10.49 -20.28 -9.12
CA GLN A 48 -11.73 -19.79 -9.74
C GLN A 48 -11.71 -18.27 -9.96
N VAL A 49 -11.23 -17.49 -8.98
CA VAL A 49 -11.13 -16.03 -9.10
C VAL A 49 -10.11 -15.65 -10.17
N LEU A 50 -8.95 -16.30 -10.22
CA LEU A 50 -7.91 -16.01 -11.21
C LEU A 50 -8.29 -16.45 -12.63
N GLU A 51 -9.11 -17.49 -12.76
CA GLU A 51 -9.69 -17.90 -14.04
C GLU A 51 -10.73 -16.89 -14.53
N ALA A 52 -11.64 -16.44 -13.64
CA ALA A 52 -12.65 -15.44 -13.98
C ALA A 52 -12.07 -14.03 -14.20
N TYR A 53 -11.00 -13.69 -13.47
CA TYR A 53 -10.33 -12.38 -13.51
C TYR A 53 -8.81 -12.55 -13.68
N PRO A 54 -8.32 -12.83 -14.89
CA PRO A 54 -6.89 -12.97 -15.15
C PRO A 54 -6.11 -11.72 -14.74
N ARG A 55 -4.94 -11.89 -14.11
CA ARG A 55 -4.17 -10.75 -13.55
C ARG A 55 -3.53 -9.85 -14.59
N LEU A 56 -3.28 -10.31 -15.81
CA LEU A 56 -2.71 -9.49 -16.90
C LEU A 56 -1.50 -8.63 -16.49
N ASN A 57 -0.52 -9.22 -15.80
CA ASN A 57 0.67 -8.53 -15.29
C ASN A 57 0.38 -7.36 -14.30
N CYS A 58 -0.73 -7.45 -13.56
CA CYS A 58 -1.20 -6.43 -12.61
C CYS A 58 -0.10 -5.92 -11.66
N GLY A 59 0.77 -6.80 -11.14
CA GLY A 59 1.83 -6.40 -10.21
C GLY A 59 2.78 -5.35 -10.80
N GLN A 60 3.23 -5.55 -12.04
CA GLN A 60 4.11 -4.60 -12.73
C GLN A 60 3.36 -3.31 -13.08
N ALA A 61 2.14 -3.43 -13.61
CA ALA A 61 1.32 -2.27 -13.95
C ALA A 61 1.00 -1.41 -12.72
N LEU A 62 0.71 -2.03 -11.58
CA LEU A 62 0.46 -1.35 -10.31
C LEU A 62 1.72 -0.62 -9.81
N LEU A 63 2.88 -1.26 -9.88
CA LEU A 63 4.15 -0.63 -9.49
C LEU A 63 4.42 0.62 -10.34
N GLU A 64 4.23 0.54 -11.66
CA GLU A 64 4.37 1.68 -12.57
C GLU A 64 3.39 2.81 -12.24
N LEU A 65 2.14 2.48 -11.92
CA LEU A 65 1.14 3.45 -11.48
C LEU A 65 1.54 4.13 -10.18
N ILE A 66 2.04 3.38 -9.19
CA ILE A 66 2.53 3.94 -7.93
C ILE A 66 3.70 4.90 -8.17
N VAL A 67 4.69 4.50 -8.97
CA VAL A 67 5.82 5.36 -9.36
C VAL A 67 5.32 6.64 -10.05
N SER A 68 4.33 6.53 -10.93
CA SER A 68 3.69 7.68 -11.57
C SER A 68 2.96 8.60 -10.56
N GLN A 69 2.26 8.05 -9.56
CA GLN A 69 1.68 8.87 -8.50
C GLN A 69 2.75 9.62 -7.71
N ILE A 70 3.82 8.92 -7.33
CA ILE A 70 4.92 9.48 -6.55
C ILE A 70 5.53 10.69 -7.27
N LYS A 71 5.81 10.57 -8.58
CA LYS A 71 6.33 11.68 -9.39
C LYS A 71 5.37 12.87 -9.46
N ARG A 72 4.06 12.64 -9.47
CA ARG A 72 3.06 13.70 -9.58
C ARG A 72 2.75 14.39 -8.26
N LYS A 73 2.87 13.69 -7.13
CA LYS A 73 2.49 14.18 -5.79
C LYS A 73 3.51 13.78 -4.71
N PRO A 74 4.77 14.22 -4.82
CA PRO A 74 5.83 13.83 -3.89
C PRO A 74 5.54 14.23 -2.43
N GLN A 75 4.79 15.30 -2.20
CA GLN A 75 4.40 15.75 -0.86
C GLN A 75 3.37 14.83 -0.18
N ALA A 76 2.56 14.09 -0.95
CA ALA A 76 1.49 13.24 -0.42
C ALA A 76 1.97 11.85 0.00
N ILE A 77 3.23 11.52 -0.28
CA ILE A 77 3.79 10.18 -0.06
C ILE A 77 4.85 10.14 1.05
N ALA A 78 5.26 11.30 1.56
CA ALA A 78 6.25 11.37 2.63
C ALA A 78 5.78 10.58 3.84
N PHE A 79 6.71 9.84 4.46
CA PHE A 79 6.45 9.00 5.65
C PHE A 79 5.45 7.86 5.43
N THR A 80 5.17 7.49 4.18
CA THR A 80 4.39 6.29 3.84
C THR A 80 5.29 5.24 3.18
N TRP A 81 4.79 4.02 2.99
CA TRP A 81 5.48 2.96 2.23
C TRP A 81 5.79 3.37 0.78
N MET A 82 5.03 4.32 0.21
CA MET A 82 5.32 4.84 -1.13
C MET A 82 6.64 5.61 -1.20
N SER A 83 7.12 6.17 -0.09
CA SER A 83 8.45 6.80 -0.05
C SER A 83 9.57 5.79 -0.31
N GLU A 84 9.40 4.53 0.11
CA GLU A 84 10.37 3.47 -0.14
C GLU A 84 10.43 3.09 -1.61
N ILE A 85 9.27 2.92 -2.25
CA ILE A 85 9.20 2.71 -3.71
C ILE A 85 9.83 3.87 -4.46
N GLY A 86 9.60 5.11 -4.02
CA GLY A 86 10.22 6.30 -4.60
C GLY A 86 11.75 6.20 -4.59
N ARG A 87 12.34 5.83 -3.45
CA ARG A 87 13.81 5.67 -3.32
C ARG A 87 14.35 4.57 -4.24
N CYS A 88 13.64 3.46 -4.37
CA CYS A 88 14.09 2.31 -5.17
C CYS A 88 13.93 2.52 -6.68
N HIS A 89 12.92 3.29 -7.12
CA HIS A 89 12.51 3.32 -8.54
C HIS A 89 12.63 4.67 -9.23
N ILE A 90 12.93 5.76 -8.50
CA ILE A 90 13.03 7.10 -9.08
C ILE A 90 14.44 7.66 -8.83
N HIS A 91 15.22 7.78 -9.90
CA HIS A 91 16.54 8.38 -9.83
C HIS A 91 16.47 9.83 -9.33
N GLY A 92 17.33 10.18 -8.37
CA GLY A 92 17.37 11.52 -7.76
C GLY A 92 16.17 11.83 -6.87
N PHE A 93 15.39 10.84 -6.46
CA PHE A 93 14.24 11.05 -5.59
C PHE A 93 14.66 11.49 -4.18
N THR A 94 14.15 12.66 -3.76
CA THR A 94 14.40 13.23 -2.44
C THR A 94 13.11 13.23 -1.63
N CYS A 95 13.11 12.55 -0.48
CA CYS A 95 12.02 12.57 0.49
C CYS A 95 12.61 12.43 1.88
N PRO A 96 12.23 13.30 2.84
CA PRO A 96 12.71 13.18 4.21
C PRO A 96 12.36 11.79 4.79
N THR A 97 13.28 11.25 5.57
CA THR A 97 13.06 10.09 6.42
C THR A 97 12.55 10.53 7.78
N ILE A 98 12.00 9.60 8.57
CA ILE A 98 11.67 9.86 9.97
C ILE A 98 12.93 10.19 10.78
N ALA A 99 14.07 9.58 10.44
CA ALA A 99 15.35 9.86 11.10
C ALA A 99 15.78 11.32 10.89
N ASP A 100 15.63 11.84 9.67
CA ASP A 100 15.92 13.25 9.36
C ASP A 100 15.05 14.19 10.21
N LEU A 101 13.78 13.86 10.44
CA LEU A 101 12.91 14.67 11.30
C LEU A 101 13.37 14.67 12.75
N ILE A 102 13.72 13.51 13.28
CA ILE A 102 14.17 13.37 14.68
C ILE A 102 15.50 14.10 14.87
N GLN A 103 16.44 13.97 13.94
CA GLN A 103 17.77 14.59 14.05
C GLN A 103 17.75 16.11 13.87
N ASN A 104 16.76 16.65 13.16
CA ASN A 104 16.59 18.10 12.94
C ASN A 104 15.51 18.71 13.84
N ASN A 105 15.12 18.03 14.93
CA ASN A 105 14.12 18.52 15.86
C ASN A 105 14.68 19.65 16.73
N THR A 106 14.23 20.88 16.49
CA THR A 106 14.69 22.07 17.22
C THR A 106 14.19 22.15 18.67
N LEU A 107 13.32 21.22 19.10
CA LEU A 107 12.92 21.11 20.51
C LEU A 107 13.99 20.42 21.38
N ASP A 108 14.98 19.78 20.76
CA ASP A 108 16.08 19.11 21.46
C ASP A 108 17.32 20.00 21.64
N GLU A 109 17.20 21.32 21.36
CA GLU A 109 18.15 22.40 21.73
C GLU A 109 17.80 23.03 23.09
#